data_AF-A0A1C5QDB6-F1
#
_entry.id   AF-A0A1C5QDB6-F1
#
_cell.length_a   1.000
_cell.length_b   1.000
_cell.length_c   1.000
_cell.angle_alpha   90.00
_cell.angle_beta   90.00
_cell.angle_gamma   90.00
#
_symmetry.space_group_name_H-M   'P 1'
#
loop_
_entity.id
_entity.type
_entity.pdbx_description
1 polymer ?
#
loop_
_entity_poly.entity_id
_entity_poly.type
_entity_poly.pdbx_seq_one_letter_code
_entity_poly.pdbx_strand_id
1 'polypeptide(L)' 'MKLYYPVIFLKEDDGRYLVSFSDVPEAITCGNDFENIDVKETVVKIELNLTGLYEKN' A
#
# COMPACT_ATOMS: atom_id res chain seq x y z
N MET A 1 5.87 15.45 11.00
CA MET A 1 6.93 14.89 10.14
C MET A 1 6.26 14.22 8.96
N LYS A 2 6.76 14.39 7.72
CA LYS A 2 6.25 13.62 6.57
C LYS A 2 7.09 12.37 6.41
N LEU A 3 6.44 11.22 6.26
CA LEU A 3 7.09 9.94 5.98
C LEU A 3 6.93 9.64 4.49
N TYR A 4 7.98 9.08 3.89
CA TYR A 4 8.01 8.68 2.49
C TYR A 4 8.36 7.20 2.45
N TYR A 5 7.50 6.41 1.83
CA TYR A 5 7.71 4.98 1.66
C TYR A 5 7.88 4.65 0.18
N PRO A 6 8.91 3.87 -0.20
CA PRO A 6 9.02 3.37 -1.55
C PRO A 6 7.85 2.43 -1.85
N VAL A 7 7.35 2.50 -3.07
CA VAL A 7 6.22 1.71 -3.54
C VAL A 7 6.61 0.91 -4.77
N ILE A 8 6.18 -0.34 -4.82
CA ILE A 8 6.39 -1.25 -5.95
C ILE A 8 5.10 -1.31 -6.76
N PHE A 9 5.23 -1.14 -8.07
CA PHE A 9 4.15 -1.30 -9.04
C PHE A 9 4.39 -2.57 -9.85
N LEU A 10 3.44 -3.49 -9.82
CA LEU A 10 3.42 -4.67 -10.67
C LEU A 10 2.20 -4.57 -11.59
N LYS A 11 2.42 -4.65 -12.90
CA LYS A 11 1.32 -4.63 -13.87
C LYS A 11 0.74 -6.03 -14.01
N GLU A 12 -0.57 -6.14 -13.81
CA GLU A 12 -1.35 -7.37 -13.95
C GLU A 12 -1.80 -7.58 -15.41
N ASP A 13 -2.19 -8.81 -15.75
CA ASP A 13 -2.58 -9.19 -17.12
C ASP A 13 -3.81 -8.42 -17.65
N ASP A 14 -4.67 -7.96 -16.76
CA ASP A 14 -5.85 -7.15 -17.09
C ASP A 14 -5.56 -5.65 -17.24
N GLY A 15 -4.29 -5.26 -17.14
CA GLY A 15 -3.83 -3.89 -17.31
C GLY A 15 -3.86 -3.04 -16.04
N ARG A 16 -4.38 -3.56 -14.92
CA ARG A 16 -4.32 -2.90 -13.61
C ARG A 16 -2.91 -3.01 -13.00
N TYR A 17 -2.66 -2.22 -11.96
CA TYR A 17 -1.46 -2.33 -11.15
C TYR A 17 -1.79 -2.90 -9.78
N LEU A 18 -1.03 -3.90 -9.36
CA LEU A 18 -0.82 -4.24 -7.97
C LEU A 18 0.23 -3.29 -7.39
N VAL A 19 -0.05 -2.77 -6.20
CA VAL A 19 0.76 -1.78 -5.50
C VAL A 19 1.08 -2.32 -4.12
N SER A 20 2.36 -2.38 -3.78
CA SER A 20 2.81 -2.88 -2.48
C SER A 20 3.95 -2.05 -1.89
N PHE A 21 4.07 -2.09 -0.57
CA PHE A 21 5.11 -1.41 0.19
C PHE A 21 6.01 -2.45 0.84
N SER A 22 7.30 -2.45 0.51
CA SER A 22 8.23 -3.49 1.03
C SER A 22 8.37 -3.45 2.56
N ASP A 23 8.26 -2.26 3.15
CA ASP A 23 8.36 -2.06 4.59
C ASP A 23 7.10 -2.47 5.35
N VAL A 24 5.96 -2.53 4.65
CA VAL A 24 4.64 -2.91 5.22
C VAL A 24 3.98 -3.92 4.27
N PRO A 25 4.36 -5.21 4.34
CA PRO A 25 3.89 -6.24 3.42
C PRO A 25 2.37 -6.39 3.35
N GLU A 26 1.66 -5.99 4.40
CA GLU A 26 0.19 -6.03 4.48
C GLU A 26 -0.48 -4.86 3.75
N ALA A 27 0.27 -3.78 3.49
CA ALA A 27 -0.19 -2.64 2.72
C ALA A 27 -0.12 -2.98 1.22
N ILE A 28 -1.11 -3.76 0.78
CA ILE A 28 -1.32 -4.13 -0.62
C ILE A 28 -2.60 -3.45 -1.09
N THR A 29 -2.55 -2.82 -2.25
CA THR A 29 -3.69 -2.21 -2.94
C THR A 29 -3.59 -2.41 -4.45
N CYS A 30 -4.64 -2.08 -5.19
CA CYS A 30 -4.64 -2.11 -6.65
C CYS A 30 -5.31 -0.87 -7.23
N GLY A 31 -4.97 -0.54 -8.48
CA GLY A 31 -5.51 0.62 -9.17
C GLY A 31 -5.38 0.50 -10.68
N ASN A 32 -6.24 1.21 -11.42
CA ASN A 32 -6.21 1.21 -12.88
C ASN A 32 -5.10 2.11 -13.45
N ASP A 33 -4.74 3.17 -12.71
CA ASP A 33 -3.71 4.15 -13.06
C ASP A 33 -3.14 4.76 -11.77
N PHE A 34 -2.05 5.53 -11.89
CA PHE A 34 -1.37 6.13 -10.73
C PHE A 34 -2.23 7.13 -9.94
N GLU A 35 -3.31 7.64 -10.52
CA GLU A 35 -4.22 8.60 -9.89
C GLU A 35 -5.37 7.90 -9.13
N ASN A 36 -5.73 6.68 -9.54
CA ASN A 36 -6.84 5.89 -9.01
C ASN A 36 -6.39 4.71 -8.12
N ILE A 37 -5.16 4.72 -7.61
CA ILE A 37 -4.73 3.76 -6.59
C ILE A 37 -5.48 4.06 -5.30
N ASP A 38 -6.14 3.06 -4.71
CA ASP A 38 -6.74 3.22 -3.39
C ASP A 38 -5.65 3.28 -2.32
N VAL A 39 -5.15 4.50 -2.12
CA VAL A 39 -4.12 4.83 -1.13
C VAL A 39 -4.69 4.98 0.28
N LYS A 40 -6.01 5.12 0.46
CA LYS A 40 -6.59 5.41 1.78
C LYS A 40 -6.47 4.22 2.72
N GLU A 41 -6.88 3.04 2.27
CA GLU A 41 -6.75 1.82 3.08
C GLU A 41 -5.29 1.49 3.36
N THR A 42 -4.42 1.74 2.39
CA THR A 42 -2.97 1.56 2.50
C THR A 42 -2.35 2.46 3.56
N VAL A 43 -2.70 3.75 3.57
CA VAL A 43 -2.22 4.71 4.58
C VAL A 43 -2.63 4.25 5.98
N VAL A 44 -3.86 3.79 6.17
CA VAL A 44 -4.32 3.25 7.46
C VAL A 44 -3.48 2.05 7.89
N LYS A 45 -3.18 1.11 6.99
CA LYS A 45 -2.32 -0.05 7.31
C LYS A 45 -0.90 0.35 7.68
N ILE A 46 -0.31 1.32 6.97
CA ILE A 46 1.01 1.86 7.31
C ILE A 46 0.98 2.55 8.68
N GLU A 47 -0.05 3.35 8.97
CA GLU A 47 -0.22 4.02 10.26
C GLU A 47 -0.40 3.01 11.41
N LEU A 48 -1.20 1.95 11.21
CA LEU A 48 -1.37 0.88 12.19
C LEU A 48 -0.07 0.10 12.43
N ASN A 49 0.70 -0.17 11.38
CA ASN A 49 2.01 -0.82 11.50
C ASN A 49 2.99 0.06 12.30
N LEU A 50 3.05 1.35 12.00
CA LEU A 50 3.90 2.33 12.69
C LEU A 50 3.55 2.51 14.18
N THR A 51 2.27 2.39 14.52
CA THR A 51 1.78 2.52 15.90
C THR A 51 1.89 1.22 16.70
N GLY A 52 2.28 0.11 16.05
CA GLY A 52 2.32 -1.23 16.66
C GLY A 52 0.93 -1.79 16.98
N LEU A 53 -0.14 -1.14 16.49
CA LEU A 53 -1.53 -1.55 16.70
C LEU A 53 -2.01 -2.57 15.66
N TYR A 54 -1.18 -2.87 14.66
CA TYR A 54 -1.39 -3.97 13.74
C TYR A 54 -1.07 -5.30 14.44
N GLU A 55 -1.95 -5.74 15.34
CA GLU A 55 -1.85 -7.06 15.96
C GLU A 55 -2.31 -8.13 14.97
N LYS A 56 -1.43 -9.10 14.72
CA LYS A 56 -1.65 -10.25 13.88
C LYS A 56 -2.56 -11.23 14.64
N ASN A 57 -3.88 -11.12 14.45
CA ASN A 57 -4.82 -12.18 14.87
C ASN A 57 -4.62 -13.43 14.01
#